data_AF-A0A9D7HBE0-F1
#
_entry.id   AF-A0A9D7HBE0-F1
#
_cell.length_a   1.000
_cell.length_b   1.000
_cell.length_c   1.000
_cell.angle_alpha   90.00
_cell.angle_beta   90.00
_cell.angle_gamma   90.00
#
_symmetry.space_group_name_H-M   'P 1'
#
loop_
_entity.id
_entity.type
_entity.pdbx_description
1 polymer ?
#
loop_
_entity_poly.entity_id
_entity_poly.type
_entity_poly.pdbx_seq_one_letter_code
_entity_poly.pdbx_strand_id
1 'polypeptide(L)'
;MTLDDVRITARVRPTARHEGAINRTIWWSRATTPILHGVPVFSLYGDQRRPTGQMMSTFDVVLIDLQDLGCRIYTFITTLLYMIEACAKDGKEVWVLDRPNPAGRPVEGLTLRPGWESFVGAGPMPMRHGLTLGELGHWFIEHYKLNVAYRVSRWKAIGLTKRRATAGRSVIALG
;
A
#
# COMPACT_ATOMS: atom_id res chain seq x y z
N MET A 1 22.16 -13.01 -2.00
CA MET A 1 21.10 -13.57 -1.15
C MET A 1 19.90 -13.82 -2.03
N THR A 2 19.69 -15.07 -2.42
CA THR A 2 18.61 -15.48 -3.33
C THR A 2 17.25 -15.41 -2.62
N LEU A 3 16.23 -14.99 -3.36
CA LEU A 3 14.83 -14.81 -2.94
C LEU A 3 14.08 -16.17 -2.87
N ASP A 4 14.78 -17.28 -2.60
CA ASP A 4 14.29 -18.63 -2.89
C ASP A 4 13.01 -19.03 -2.12
N ASP A 5 12.67 -18.31 -1.04
CA ASP A 5 11.47 -18.55 -0.22
C ASP A 5 10.29 -17.59 -0.51
N VAL A 6 10.46 -16.62 -1.44
CA VAL A 6 9.46 -15.58 -1.74
C VAL A 6 9.27 -15.49 -3.25
N ARG A 7 8.11 -15.92 -3.75
CA ARG A 7 7.73 -15.70 -5.14
C ARG A 7 7.01 -14.36 -5.28
N ILE A 8 7.70 -13.36 -5.83
CA ILE A 8 7.05 -12.12 -6.25
C ILE A 8 6.23 -12.41 -7.51
N THR A 9 4.92 -12.23 -7.46
CA THR A 9 4.00 -12.52 -8.58
C THR A 9 3.54 -11.28 -9.32
N ALA A 10 3.67 -10.10 -8.73
CA ALA A 10 3.32 -8.83 -9.35
C ALA A 10 3.91 -7.62 -8.59
N ARG A 11 3.83 -6.44 -9.18
CA ARG A 11 4.07 -5.15 -8.52
C ARG A 11 2.88 -4.22 -8.74
N VAL A 12 2.60 -3.34 -7.80
CA VAL A 12 1.51 -2.37 -7.91
C VAL A 12 2.05 -0.96 -7.64
N ARG A 13 1.68 -0.01 -8.49
CA ARG A 13 2.10 1.39 -8.36
C ARG A 13 0.91 2.31 -8.02
N PRO A 14 1.01 3.11 -6.96
CA PRO A 14 -0.04 4.04 -6.56
C PRO A 14 0.01 5.40 -7.28
N THR A 15 1.05 5.68 -8.08
CA THR A 15 1.20 6.94 -8.84
C THR A 15 1.70 6.69 -10.27
N ALA A 16 1.48 7.68 -11.14
CA ALA A 16 1.94 7.68 -12.53
C ALA A 16 3.47 7.89 -12.71
N ARG A 17 4.25 8.04 -11.64
CA ARG A 17 5.66 8.43 -11.74
C ARG A 17 6.53 7.22 -12.13
N HIS A 18 7.19 7.33 -13.28
CA HIS A 18 8.26 6.43 -13.70
C HIS A 18 9.61 7.03 -13.30
N GLU A 19 10.56 6.21 -12.88
CA GLU A 19 11.96 6.64 -12.77
C GLU A 19 12.41 7.18 -14.13
N GLY A 20 12.84 8.45 -14.13
CA GLY A 20 13.51 9.07 -15.28
C GLY A 20 12.62 9.70 -16.35
N ALA A 21 11.57 10.46 -16.03
CA ALA A 21 11.10 11.53 -16.94
C ALA A 21 10.18 12.55 -16.26
N ILE A 22 10.61 13.81 -16.32
CA ILE A 22 9.78 15.01 -16.40
C ILE A 22 8.52 14.79 -17.27
N ASN A 23 7.37 15.29 -16.76
CA ASN A 23 6.13 15.59 -17.48
C ASN A 23 5.92 14.90 -18.85
N ARG A 24 5.08 13.85 -18.89
CA ARG A 24 4.29 13.55 -20.09
C ARG A 24 3.01 12.79 -19.73
N THR A 25 1.90 13.50 -19.80
CA THR A 25 0.54 12.99 -19.99
C THR A 25 0.54 11.86 -21.02
N ILE A 26 0.25 10.63 -20.62
CA ILE A 26 -0.03 9.54 -21.58
C ILE A 26 -1.20 8.71 -21.04
N TRP A 27 -2.30 8.79 -21.80
CA TRP A 27 -3.46 7.91 -21.75
C TRP A 27 -3.03 6.51 -22.18
N TRP A 28 -3.21 5.49 -21.32
CA TRP A 28 -3.05 4.10 -21.75
C TRP A 28 -4.40 3.40 -21.70
N SER A 29 -4.88 3.08 -22.90
CA SER A 29 -6.00 2.18 -23.15
C SER A 29 -5.65 0.75 -22.75
N ARG A 30 -6.68 0.00 -22.37
CA ARG A 30 -6.74 -1.45 -22.13
C ARG A 30 -5.70 -2.24 -22.94
N ALA A 31 -4.77 -2.95 -22.28
CA ALA A 31 -4.53 -4.41 -22.48
C ALA A 31 -3.14 -4.95 -22.08
N THR A 32 -2.12 -4.13 -21.81
CA THR A 32 -0.76 -4.69 -21.54
C THR A 32 -0.17 -4.22 -20.22
N THR A 33 -0.10 -5.15 -19.27
CA THR A 33 0.60 -5.03 -18.00
C THR A 33 2.11 -5.00 -18.26
N PRO A 34 2.84 -3.88 -18.02
CA PRO A 34 4.27 -3.86 -18.23
C PRO A 34 4.96 -4.87 -17.31
N ILE A 35 5.96 -5.56 -17.85
CA ILE A 35 6.75 -6.55 -17.12
C ILE A 35 8.01 -5.86 -16.63
N LEU A 36 8.11 -5.66 -15.31
CA LEU A 36 9.33 -5.14 -14.68
C LEU A 36 9.98 -6.29 -13.91
N HIS A 37 11.25 -6.60 -14.20
CA HIS A 37 11.97 -7.74 -13.60
C HIS A 37 11.24 -9.10 -13.74
N GLY A 38 10.46 -9.29 -14.82
CA GLY A 38 9.74 -10.56 -15.06
C GLY A 38 8.40 -10.69 -14.35
N VAL A 39 7.93 -9.66 -13.64
CA VAL A 39 6.61 -9.67 -12.97
C VAL A 39 5.65 -8.60 -13.52
N PRO A 40 4.34 -8.90 -13.60
CA PRO A 40 3.32 -7.95 -14.03
C PRO A 40 3.22 -6.72 -13.10
N VAL A 41 3.13 -5.52 -13.67
CA VAL A 41 2.90 -4.26 -12.95
C VAL A 41 1.47 -3.73 -13.14
N PHE A 42 0.71 -3.60 -12.06
CA PHE A 42 -0.62 -3.01 -12.06
C PHE A 42 -0.60 -1.54 -11.60
N SER A 43 -1.44 -0.70 -12.21
CA SER A 43 -1.67 0.68 -11.77
C SER A 43 -2.90 0.75 -10.88
N LEU A 44 -2.78 1.38 -9.70
CA LEU A 44 -3.91 1.77 -8.85
C LEU A 44 -4.20 3.28 -8.93
N TYR A 45 -3.94 3.88 -10.10
CA TYR A 45 -4.13 5.31 -10.36
C TYR A 45 -5.07 5.55 -11.56
N GLY A 46 -5.75 6.69 -11.57
CA GLY A 46 -6.74 7.04 -12.61
C GLY A 46 -8.11 6.44 -12.32
N ASP A 47 -8.66 5.72 -13.31
CA ASP A 47 -9.99 5.10 -13.24
C ASP A 47 -10.03 3.86 -12.33
N GLN A 48 -8.87 3.25 -12.08
CA GLN A 48 -8.74 2.06 -11.24
C GLN A 48 -7.95 2.41 -10.00
N ARG A 49 -8.66 2.76 -8.92
CA ARG A 49 -8.05 3.11 -7.62
C ARG A 49 -8.09 1.96 -6.62
N ARG A 50 -8.93 0.96 -6.88
CA ARG A 50 -9.07 -0.27 -6.09
C ARG A 50 -8.54 -1.45 -6.88
N PRO A 51 -7.93 -2.45 -6.23
CA PRO A 51 -7.49 -3.66 -6.92
C PRO A 51 -8.70 -4.41 -7.49
N THR A 52 -8.56 -4.93 -8.71
CA THR A 52 -9.61 -5.73 -9.35
C THR A 52 -9.54 -7.17 -8.84
N GLY A 53 -10.64 -7.93 -8.96
CA GLY A 53 -10.65 -9.35 -8.58
C GLY A 53 -9.59 -10.17 -9.32
N GLN A 54 -9.28 -9.81 -10.58
CA GLN A 54 -8.19 -10.43 -11.33
C GLN A 54 -6.81 -10.13 -10.72
N MET A 55 -6.58 -8.94 -10.17
CA MET A 55 -5.33 -8.65 -9.45
C MET A 55 -5.27 -9.46 -8.15
N MET A 56 -6.36 -9.48 -7.40
CA MET A 56 -6.44 -10.16 -6.10
C MET A 56 -6.26 -11.68 -6.19
N SER A 57 -6.54 -12.30 -7.35
CA SER A 57 -6.32 -13.73 -7.55
C SER A 57 -4.85 -14.10 -7.79
N THR A 58 -3.95 -13.13 -7.97
CA THR A 58 -2.53 -13.37 -8.32
C THR A 58 -1.59 -13.52 -7.11
N PHE A 59 -2.08 -13.27 -5.90
CA PHE A 59 -1.25 -13.27 -4.69
C PHE A 59 -2.01 -13.75 -3.45
N ASP A 60 -1.27 -14.20 -2.43
CA ASP A 60 -1.78 -14.51 -1.09
C ASP A 60 -1.45 -13.41 -0.09
N VAL A 61 -0.30 -12.76 -0.30
CA VAL A 61 0.22 -11.68 0.56
C VAL A 61 0.53 -10.45 -0.28
N VAL A 62 0.09 -9.28 0.17
CA VAL A 62 0.55 -7.99 -0.35
C VAL A 62 1.59 -7.38 0.57
N LEU A 63 2.73 -7.02 0.01
CA LEU A 63 3.81 -6.31 0.68
C LEU A 63 3.76 -4.83 0.29
N ILE A 64 3.66 -3.92 1.25
CA ILE A 64 3.56 -2.48 1.06
C ILE A 64 4.85 -1.83 1.50
N ASP A 65 5.57 -1.25 0.55
CA ASP A 65 6.80 -0.48 0.77
C ASP A 65 6.65 0.90 0.13
N LEU A 66 5.85 1.75 0.79
CA LEU A 66 5.56 3.11 0.33
C LEU A 66 6.03 4.13 1.36
N GLN A 67 6.74 5.15 0.88
CA GLN A 67 7.04 6.33 1.69
C GLN A 67 5.86 7.30 1.61
N ASP A 68 5.13 7.43 2.72
CA ASP A 68 4.10 8.46 2.90
C ASP A 68 4.71 9.81 3.32
N LEU A 69 3.92 10.89 3.23
CA LEU A 69 4.29 12.25 3.66
C LEU A 69 3.75 12.64 5.05
N GLY A 70 2.83 11.87 5.64
CA GLY A 70 2.23 12.17 6.94
C GLY A 70 1.05 13.14 6.89
N CYS A 71 0.37 13.23 5.73
CA CYS A 71 -0.70 14.17 5.48
C CYS A 71 -1.92 13.48 4.86
N ARG A 72 -3.13 13.80 5.36
CA ARG A 72 -4.39 13.13 4.97
C ARG A 72 -4.68 13.18 3.47
N ILE A 73 -4.27 14.25 2.79
CA ILE A 73 -4.54 14.43 1.35
C ILE A 73 -3.58 13.66 0.45
N TYR A 74 -2.51 13.08 1.02
CA TYR A 74 -1.57 12.28 0.26
C TYR A 74 -2.15 10.88 0.01
N THR A 75 -2.38 10.56 -1.25
CA THR A 75 -3.30 9.46 -1.62
C THR A 75 -2.78 8.06 -1.33
N PHE A 76 -1.51 7.91 -0.90
CA PHE A 76 -0.95 6.60 -0.52
C PHE A 76 -1.67 6.01 0.69
N ILE A 77 -2.13 6.84 1.63
CA ILE A 77 -2.90 6.36 2.76
C ILE A 77 -4.27 5.81 2.32
N THR A 78 -4.88 6.42 1.29
CA THR A 78 -6.12 5.92 0.72
C THR A 78 -5.90 4.64 -0.07
N THR A 79 -4.78 4.52 -0.80
CA THR A 79 -4.39 3.27 -1.46
C THR A 79 -4.18 2.16 -0.42
N LEU A 80 -3.55 2.45 0.72
CA LEU A 80 -3.42 1.51 1.83
C LEU A 80 -4.80 1.03 2.30
N LEU A 81 -5.71 1.95 2.63
CA LEU A 81 -7.07 1.60 3.05
C LEU A 81 -7.76 0.69 2.04
N TYR A 82 -7.75 1.06 0.76
CA TYR A 82 -8.41 0.30 -0.29
C TYR A 82 -7.83 -1.11 -0.47
N MET A 83 -6.52 -1.27 -0.29
CA MET A 83 -5.87 -2.58 -0.33
C MET A 83 -6.22 -3.42 0.91
N ILE A 84 -6.24 -2.81 2.10
CA ILE A 84 -6.66 -3.49 3.35
C ILE A 84 -8.10 -3.99 3.22
N GLU A 85 -9.03 -3.17 2.73
CA GLU A 85 -10.42 -3.56 2.51
C GLU A 85 -10.55 -4.72 1.51
N ALA A 86 -9.81 -4.67 0.39
CA ALA A 86 -9.81 -5.75 -0.60
C ALA A 86 -9.22 -7.05 -0.03
N CYS A 87 -8.13 -6.97 0.74
CA CYS A 87 -7.52 -8.13 1.38
C CYS A 87 -8.42 -8.72 2.46
N ALA A 88 -9.11 -7.89 3.24
CA ALA A 88 -10.10 -8.34 4.22
C ALA A 88 -11.24 -9.12 3.55
N LYS A 89 -11.72 -8.63 2.40
CA LYS A 89 -12.78 -9.29 1.62
C LYS A 89 -12.34 -10.64 1.05
N ASP A 90 -11.12 -10.70 0.51
CA ASP A 90 -10.63 -11.87 -0.24
C ASP A 90 -9.76 -12.83 0.61
N GLY A 91 -9.70 -12.62 1.93
CA GLY A 91 -8.94 -13.45 2.86
C GLY A 91 -7.43 -13.41 2.65
N LYS A 92 -6.90 -12.30 2.14
CA LYS A 92 -5.47 -12.09 1.85
C LYS A 92 -4.76 -11.44 3.04
N GLU A 93 -3.43 -11.55 3.07
CA GLU A 93 -2.61 -10.98 4.14
C GLU A 93 -1.90 -9.70 3.69
N VAL A 94 -1.83 -8.69 4.56
CA VAL A 94 -1.21 -7.39 4.28
C VAL A 94 0.03 -7.20 5.15
N TRP A 95 1.17 -6.97 4.52
CA TRP A 95 2.46 -6.72 5.19
C TRP A 95 2.93 -5.32 4.85
N VAL A 96 3.24 -4.50 5.85
CA VAL A 96 3.79 -3.15 5.65
C VAL A 96 5.25 -3.12 6.09
N LEU A 97 6.13 -2.70 5.19
CA LEU A 97 7.51 -2.34 5.49
C LEU A 97 7.50 -0.89 5.95
N ASP A 98 7.42 -0.72 7.27
CA ASP A 98 7.08 0.58 7.85
C ASP A 98 8.26 1.55 7.76
N ARG A 99 7.94 2.79 7.39
CA ARG A 99 8.90 3.88 7.22
C ARG A 99 8.54 5.04 8.16
N PRO A 100 9.53 5.81 8.65
CA PRO A 100 9.24 7.00 9.44
C PRO A 100 8.33 7.97 8.69
N ASN A 101 7.41 8.60 9.43
CA ASN A 101 6.58 9.69 8.93
C ASN A 101 7.45 10.96 8.78
N PRO A 102 7.65 11.51 7.55
CA PRO A 102 8.50 12.69 7.33
C PRO A 102 7.96 13.97 7.98
N ALA A 103 6.64 14.09 8.15
CA ALA A 103 6.01 15.19 8.88
C ALA A 103 6.11 15.02 10.41
N GLY A 104 6.72 13.93 10.88
CA GLY A 104 6.96 13.65 12.30
C GLY A 104 5.70 13.20 13.03
N ARG A 105 5.74 13.39 14.36
CA ARG A 105 4.67 13.00 15.30
C ARG A 105 3.60 14.08 15.61
N PRO A 106 3.79 15.39 15.35
CA PRO A 106 2.73 16.37 15.63
C PRO A 106 1.40 16.04 14.93
N VAL A 107 0.30 16.26 15.65
CA VAL A 107 -1.07 16.06 15.17
C VAL A 107 -1.73 17.42 15.05
N GLU A 108 -2.13 17.80 13.83
CA GLU A 108 -2.58 19.16 13.52
C GLU A 108 -3.65 19.21 12.42
N GLY A 109 -4.45 20.28 12.45
CA GLY A 109 -5.47 20.57 11.46
C GLY A 109 -6.83 19.94 11.75
N LEU A 110 -7.80 20.25 10.88
CA LEU A 110 -9.19 19.82 11.06
C LEU A 110 -9.39 18.36 10.65
N THR A 111 -10.20 17.64 11.42
CA THR A 111 -10.69 16.29 11.09
C THR A 111 -11.66 16.34 9.91
N LEU A 112 -11.63 15.31 9.06
CA LEU A 112 -12.56 15.18 7.94
C LEU A 112 -13.98 14.95 8.47
N ARG A 113 -14.97 15.63 7.89
CA ARG A 113 -16.37 15.46 8.27
C ARG A 113 -16.92 14.15 7.71
N PRO A 114 -17.82 13.45 8.43
CA PRO A 114 -18.52 12.31 7.87
C PRO A 114 -19.23 12.64 6.55
N GLY A 115 -19.12 11.77 5.55
CA GLY A 115 -19.67 11.95 4.21
C GLY A 115 -18.78 12.74 3.25
N TRP A 116 -17.63 13.25 3.71
CA TRP A 116 -16.65 13.97 2.89
C TRP A 116 -15.45 13.08 2.49
N GLU A 117 -15.53 11.78 2.76
CA GLU A 117 -14.54 10.79 2.38
C GLU A 117 -14.39 10.75 0.85
N SER A 118 -13.14 10.70 0.39
CA SER A 118 -12.81 10.68 -1.02
C SER A 118 -11.42 10.08 -1.22
N PHE A 119 -10.93 10.04 -2.46
CA PHE A 119 -9.58 9.55 -2.72
C PHE A 119 -8.48 10.36 -2.02
N VAL A 120 -8.73 11.65 -1.73
CA VAL A 120 -7.84 12.55 -0.98
C VAL A 120 -8.29 12.74 0.48
N GLY A 121 -9.15 11.86 0.98
CA GLY A 121 -9.66 11.91 2.35
C GLY A 121 -10.12 10.53 2.79
N ALA A 122 -9.17 9.71 3.24
CA ALA A 122 -9.41 8.29 3.54
C ALA A 122 -10.29 8.03 4.77
N GLY A 123 -10.48 9.00 5.66
CA GLY A 123 -11.28 8.85 6.87
C GLY A 123 -11.17 10.04 7.82
N PRO A 124 -11.85 9.98 8.98
CA PRO A 124 -11.92 11.06 9.97
C PRO A 124 -10.62 11.18 10.78
N MET A 125 -9.54 11.60 10.11
CA MET A 125 -8.26 11.94 10.73
C MET A 125 -7.91 13.42 10.52
N PRO A 126 -7.05 14.02 11.38
CA PRO A 126 -6.52 15.37 11.18
C PRO A 126 -5.69 15.49 9.90
N MET A 127 -5.39 16.71 9.46
CA MET A 127 -4.59 16.94 8.25
C MET A 127 -3.19 16.33 8.42
N ARG A 128 -2.51 16.61 9.53
CA ARG A 128 -1.29 15.91 9.96
C ARG A 128 -1.68 14.89 11.02
N HIS A 129 -1.53 13.60 10.72
CA HIS A 129 -2.03 12.52 11.57
C HIS A 129 -0.99 11.96 12.55
N GLY A 130 0.31 12.25 12.38
CA GLY A 130 1.37 11.83 13.31
C GLY A 130 1.71 10.32 13.31
N LEU A 131 0.99 9.51 12.54
CA LEU A 131 1.17 8.06 12.41
C LEU A 131 2.12 7.69 11.26
N THR A 132 2.87 6.59 11.42
CA THR A 132 3.52 5.91 10.30
C THR A 132 2.48 5.20 9.42
N LEU A 133 2.87 4.73 8.24
CA LEU A 133 1.95 4.01 7.35
C LEU A 133 1.48 2.68 7.98
N GLY A 134 2.38 1.98 8.71
CA GLY A 134 2.05 0.77 9.46
C GLY A 134 1.08 1.03 10.62
N GLU A 135 1.29 2.10 11.39
CA GLU A 135 0.38 2.50 12.46
C GLU A 135 -0.99 2.92 11.89
N LEU A 136 -1.01 3.62 10.76
CA LEU A 136 -2.23 4.04 10.09
C LEU A 136 -3.05 2.86 9.57
N GLY A 137 -2.42 1.78 9.11
CA GLY A 137 -3.12 0.56 8.72
C GLY A 137 -3.82 -0.12 9.90
N HIS A 138 -3.18 -0.16 11.07
CA HIS A 138 -3.86 -0.62 12.30
C HIS A 138 -5.06 0.27 12.66
N TRP A 139 -4.90 1.59 12.55
CA TRP A 139 -6.01 2.53 12.77
C TRP A 139 -7.18 2.28 11.81
N PHE A 140 -6.92 2.05 10.51
CA PHE A 140 -7.96 1.70 9.54
C PHE A 140 -8.69 0.40 9.89
N ILE A 141 -7.95 -0.63 10.29
CA ILE A 141 -8.50 -1.93 10.67
C ILE A 141 -9.45 -1.79 11.86
N GLU A 142 -9.03 -1.07 12.89
CA GLU A 142 -9.83 -0.82 14.08
C GLU A 142 -11.06 0.05 13.77
N HIS A 143 -10.85 1.17 13.08
CA HIS A 143 -11.89 2.15 12.78
C HIS A 143 -13.00 1.57 11.89
N TYR A 144 -12.62 0.82 10.84
CA TYR A 144 -13.56 0.22 9.89
C TYR A 144 -13.94 -1.23 10.23
N LYS A 145 -13.49 -1.75 11.38
CA LYS A 145 -13.80 -3.11 11.88
C LYS A 145 -13.48 -4.21 10.86
N LEU A 146 -12.32 -4.10 10.23
CA LEU A 146 -11.88 -5.00 9.17
C LEU A 146 -11.28 -6.28 9.77
N ASN A 147 -11.62 -7.45 9.21
CA ASN A 147 -11.00 -8.71 9.57
C ASN A 147 -9.94 -9.07 8.52
N VAL A 148 -8.67 -8.77 8.80
CA VAL A 148 -7.56 -9.00 7.88
C VAL A 148 -6.31 -9.35 8.65
N ALA A 149 -5.55 -10.32 8.15
CA ALA A 149 -4.22 -10.61 8.67
C ALA A 149 -3.30 -9.45 8.29
N TYR A 150 -2.86 -8.67 9.28
CA TYR A 150 -2.05 -7.47 9.07
C TYR A 150 -0.74 -7.55 9.86
N ARG A 151 0.38 -7.30 9.19
CA ARG A 151 1.73 -7.31 9.80
C ARG A 151 2.47 -6.05 9.47
N VAL A 152 3.21 -5.55 10.45
CA VAL A 152 4.10 -4.41 10.29
C VAL A 152 5.53 -4.84 10.62
N SER A 153 6.43 -4.69 9.65
CA SER A 153 7.86 -4.82 9.86
C SER A 153 8.46 -3.43 9.97
N ARG A 154 8.82 -3.02 11.18
CA ARG A 154 9.55 -1.76 11.37
C ARG A 154 10.93 -1.86 10.72
N TRP A 155 11.34 -0.80 10.05
CA TRP A 155 12.73 -0.61 9.68
C TRP A 155 13.61 -0.65 10.94
N LYS A 156 14.41 -1.70 11.09
CA LYS A 156 15.55 -1.70 12.03
C LYS A 156 16.79 -1.32 11.24
N ALA A 157 17.57 -0.38 11.76
CA ALA A 157 18.95 -0.20 11.32
C ALA A 157 19.62 -1.58 11.32
N ILE A 158 20.33 -1.91 10.22
CA ILE A 158 20.83 -3.24 9.88
C ILE A 158 21.33 -3.99 11.12
N GLY A 159 20.51 -4.93 11.56
CA GLY A 159 20.72 -5.82 12.70
C GLY A 159 19.84 -7.04 12.49
N LEU A 160 20.33 -7.95 11.65
CA LEU A 160 19.67 -9.20 11.28
C LEU A 160 19.08 -9.89 12.51
N THR A 161 17.75 -10.02 12.58
CA THR A 161 17.13 -10.95 13.53
C THR A 161 15.91 -11.66 12.92
N LYS A 162 16.01 -12.99 12.97
CA LYS A 162 15.04 -14.06 12.67
C LYS A 162 14.19 -13.92 11.42
N ARG A 163 14.64 -14.58 10.35
CA ARG A 163 13.79 -15.00 9.23
C ARG A 163 12.75 -16.02 9.73
N ARG A 164 11.48 -15.80 9.40
CA ARG A 164 10.49 -16.88 9.26
C ARG A 164 10.12 -16.94 7.79
N ALA A 165 10.30 -18.12 7.19
CA ALA A 165 10.07 -18.35 5.78
C ALA A 165 8.58 -18.17 5.43
N THR A 166 8.31 -17.44 4.35
CA THR A 166 7.04 -17.41 3.61
C THR A 166 6.90 -18.62 2.69
N ALA A 167 7.40 -19.79 3.11
CA ALA A 167 7.58 -20.95 2.25
C ALA A 167 6.27 -21.29 1.51
N GLY A 168 6.29 -21.15 0.18
CA GLY A 168 5.18 -21.51 -0.72
C GLY A 168 4.11 -20.46 -0.98
N ARG A 169 4.21 -19.22 -0.47
CA ARG A 169 3.20 -18.17 -0.70
C ARG A 169 3.56 -17.23 -1.87
N SER A 170 2.54 -16.81 -2.61
CA SER A 170 2.65 -15.82 -3.68
C SER A 170 2.54 -14.39 -3.12
N VAL A 171 3.46 -13.49 -3.50
CA VAL A 171 3.57 -12.13 -2.95
C VAL A 171 3.49 -11.07 -4.04
N ILE A 172 2.69 -10.02 -3.83
CA ILE A 172 2.68 -8.81 -4.66
C ILE A 172 3.34 -7.65 -3.91
N ALA A 173 4.19 -6.86 -4.57
CA ALA A 173 4.84 -5.70 -3.95
C ALA A 173 4.17 -4.38 -4.39
N LEU A 174 3.72 -3.58 -3.43
CA LEU A 174 3.27 -2.19 -3.61
C LEU A 174 4.47 -1.27 -3.33
N GLY A 175 4.98 -0.59 -4.36
CA GLY A 175 6.18 0.26 -4.26
C GLY A 175 6.55 0.96 -5.55
#